data_AF-A0A8T5E7F2-F1
#
_entry.id   AF-A0A8T5E7F2-F1
#
_cell.length_a   1.000
_cell.length_b   1.000
_cell.length_c   1.000
_cell.angle_alpha   90.00
_cell.angle_beta   90.00
_cell.angle_gamma   90.00
#
_symmetry.space_group_name_H-M   'P 1'
#
loop_
_entity.id
_entity.type
_entity.pdbx_description
1 polymer ?
#
loop_
_entity_poly.entity_id
_entity_poly.type
_entity_poly.pdbx_seq_one_letter_code
_entity_poly.pdbx_strand_id
1 'polypeptide(L)'
;MNDLKFLISKSKVLSQFGKVKQLADFVSYSSKTNQTVTKILENEVDCMFSVHSVNELKHNQDLSRVIFLAQGWNEEEIRSLVEKRINWFVVDNESDLDVLLSFLEKNEVKINLLLRLKLKELSVRTERYFVFGMTSAVINKRVKELRNNSKIGQLGIHFHRKTQNMAEWKLQYELSNILDEDVLEMIDLVNIGGGLPSEYANTNVKVLPGIFNKITELKQWLNQKGIQLMIEPGRFIAASAGKLVTKIIAIHENNIIVNASVYNANMDAVIVPVKLLVEGELTKEEGKSFVIKGVTPCSMDLFRYRVYLDNPKVGDQLVFLNAGAYNFTTNFCDLEEIETEVVE
;
A
#
# COMPACT_ATOMS: atom_id res chain seq x y z
N MET A 1 -9.56 16.85 -27.12
CA MET A 1 -9.98 15.43 -27.17
C MET A 1 -8.69 14.64 -27.00
N ASN A 2 -8.18 14.30 -25.83
CA ASN A 2 -8.80 14.06 -24.53
C ASN A 2 -7.96 14.75 -23.44
N ASP A 3 -8.55 15.63 -22.61
CA ASP A 3 -7.86 16.24 -21.45
C ASP A 3 -7.86 15.29 -20.23
N LEU A 4 -8.36 14.05 -20.40
CA LEU A 4 -8.41 13.02 -19.38
C LEU A 4 -7.04 12.35 -19.25
N LYS A 5 -6.40 12.53 -18.10
CA LYS A 5 -5.12 11.87 -17.80
C LYS A 5 -4.82 11.86 -16.31
N PHE A 6 -3.95 10.95 -15.92
CA PHE A 6 -3.22 11.05 -14.66
C PHE A 6 -1.95 11.87 -14.85
N LEU A 7 -1.66 12.73 -13.88
CA LEU A 7 -0.35 13.37 -13.73
C LEU A 7 0.29 12.84 -12.46
N ILE A 8 1.49 12.25 -12.55
CA ILE A 8 2.27 11.79 -11.40
C ILE A 8 3.50 12.68 -11.24
N SER A 9 3.57 13.44 -10.14
CA SER A 9 4.75 14.29 -9.84
C SER A 9 5.89 13.47 -9.23
N LYS A 10 7.00 13.40 -9.96
CA LYS A 10 8.23 12.73 -9.55
C LYS A 10 8.81 13.34 -8.27
N SER A 11 8.95 14.67 -8.20
CA SER A 11 9.43 15.36 -7.01
C SER A 11 8.56 15.08 -5.79
N LYS A 12 7.23 14.97 -5.96
CA LYS A 12 6.32 14.62 -4.88
C LYS A 12 6.50 13.17 -4.42
N VAL A 13 6.68 12.21 -5.34
CA VAL A 13 7.02 10.81 -5.01
C VAL A 13 8.27 10.77 -4.14
N LEU A 14 9.36 11.40 -4.60
CA LEU A 14 10.65 11.41 -3.89
C LEU A 14 10.56 12.12 -2.54
N SER A 15 9.82 13.22 -2.46
CA SER A 15 9.58 13.94 -1.20
C SER A 15 8.85 13.06 -0.18
N GLN A 16 7.81 12.33 -0.58
CA GLN A 16 7.09 11.43 0.34
C GLN A 16 7.92 10.22 0.72
N PHE A 17 8.70 9.66 -0.22
CA PHE A 17 9.65 8.59 0.07
C PHE A 17 10.70 9.03 1.11
N GLY A 18 11.24 10.25 0.96
CA GLY A 18 12.20 10.81 1.92
C GLY A 18 11.67 10.89 3.35
N LYS A 19 10.37 11.17 3.53
CA LYS A 19 9.74 11.18 4.86
C LYS A 19 9.69 9.79 5.48
N VAL A 20 9.24 8.79 4.72
CA VAL A 20 9.12 7.41 5.24
C VAL A 20 10.48 6.75 5.44
N LYS A 21 11.48 7.10 4.63
CA LYS A 21 12.87 6.64 4.80
C LYS A 21 13.46 7.02 6.15
N GLN A 22 13.03 8.13 6.76
CA GLN A 22 13.47 8.53 8.10
C GLN A 22 12.83 7.68 9.21
N LEU A 23 11.68 7.06 8.95
CA LEU A 23 10.87 6.35 9.95
C LEU A 23 11.28 4.88 10.15
N ALA A 24 12.03 4.30 9.22
CA ALA A 24 12.38 2.88 9.21
C ALA A 24 13.84 2.67 8.80
N ASP A 25 14.34 1.45 8.89
CA ASP A 25 15.67 1.07 8.39
C ASP A 25 15.58 0.62 6.94
N PHE A 26 14.48 -0.05 6.58
CA PHE A 26 14.13 -0.39 5.21
C PHE A 26 12.77 0.17 4.82
N VAL A 27 12.66 0.58 3.56
CA VAL A 27 11.37 0.94 2.94
C VAL A 27 11.16 0.01 1.75
N SER A 28 10.04 -0.70 1.77
CA SER A 28 9.60 -1.52 0.65
C SER A 28 8.33 -0.92 0.04
N TYR A 29 8.40 -0.32 -1.15
CA TYR A 29 7.21 0.25 -1.76
C TYR A 29 6.21 -0.86 -2.15
N SER A 30 4.94 -0.71 -1.76
CA SER A 30 3.90 -1.68 -2.13
C SER A 30 3.47 -1.46 -3.59
N SER A 31 4.08 -2.21 -4.51
CA SER A 31 3.99 -2.05 -5.97
C SER A 31 2.56 -2.11 -6.52
N LYS A 32 1.68 -2.89 -5.88
CA LYS A 32 0.24 -2.92 -6.21
C LYS A 32 -0.42 -1.55 -6.17
N THR A 33 0.16 -0.56 -5.50
CA THR A 33 -0.46 0.75 -5.33
C THR A 33 -0.44 1.57 -6.61
N ASN A 34 0.70 1.62 -7.32
CA ASN A 34 0.86 2.34 -8.58
C ASN A 34 2.17 1.92 -9.27
N GLN A 35 2.06 1.31 -10.46
CA GLN A 35 3.20 0.78 -11.21
C GLN A 35 4.13 1.87 -11.77
N THR A 36 3.61 3.06 -12.07
CA THR A 36 4.41 4.21 -12.51
C THR A 36 5.30 4.71 -11.37
N VAL A 37 4.77 4.72 -10.14
CA VAL A 37 5.54 5.06 -8.94
C VAL A 37 6.61 3.99 -8.65
N THR A 38 6.33 2.70 -8.88
CA THR A 38 7.35 1.64 -8.81
C THR A 38 8.56 1.98 -9.68
N LYS A 39 8.34 2.31 -10.97
CA LYS A 39 9.43 2.67 -11.90
C LYS A 39 10.21 3.91 -11.46
N ILE A 40 9.52 4.94 -10.96
CA ILE A 40 10.18 6.16 -10.45
C ILE A 40 11.09 5.81 -9.28
N LEU A 41 10.57 5.12 -8.27
CA LEU A 41 11.36 4.78 -7.09
C LEU A 41 12.53 3.86 -7.44
N GLU A 42 12.31 2.89 -8.33
CA GLU A 42 13.31 1.91 -8.73
C GLU A 42 14.55 2.55 -9.36
N ASN A 43 14.36 3.63 -10.12
CA ASN A 43 15.40 4.36 -10.83
C ASN A 43 16.09 5.42 -9.96
N GLU A 44 15.39 6.00 -8.99
CA GLU A 44 15.84 7.22 -8.32
C GLU A 44 16.33 7.00 -6.89
N VAL A 45 15.90 5.92 -6.24
CA VAL A 45 16.23 5.66 -4.83
C VAL A 45 16.53 4.20 -4.57
N ASP A 46 17.32 3.97 -3.52
CA ASP A 46 17.49 2.65 -2.94
C ASP A 46 16.26 2.32 -2.07
N CYS A 47 15.36 1.51 -2.63
CA CYS A 47 14.19 0.97 -1.94
C CYS A 47 13.91 -0.47 -2.40
N MET A 48 13.23 -1.22 -1.54
CA MET A 48 12.68 -2.52 -1.88
C MET A 48 11.26 -2.41 -2.47
N PHE A 49 10.73 -3.52 -2.97
CA PHE A 49 9.38 -3.58 -3.55
C PHE A 49 8.59 -4.77 -3.03
N SER A 50 7.47 -4.50 -2.38
CA SER A 50 6.54 -5.52 -1.89
C SER A 50 5.60 -5.91 -3.02
N VAL A 51 5.72 -7.17 -3.47
CA VAL A 51 5.00 -7.73 -4.61
C VAL A 51 4.13 -8.89 -4.14
N HIS A 52 2.87 -8.94 -4.62
CA HIS A 52 1.88 -9.93 -4.17
C HIS A 52 1.50 -10.94 -5.26
N SER A 53 1.95 -10.74 -6.50
CA SER A 53 1.70 -11.65 -7.62
C SER A 53 2.88 -11.68 -8.59
N VAL A 54 3.15 -12.85 -9.17
CA VAL A 54 4.19 -13.02 -10.20
C VAL A 54 3.99 -12.07 -11.38
N ASN A 55 2.73 -11.74 -11.72
CA ASN A 55 2.40 -10.83 -12.82
C ASN A 55 2.87 -9.40 -12.57
N GLU A 56 3.03 -8.98 -11.31
CA GLU A 56 3.51 -7.64 -10.97
C GLU A 56 5.01 -7.49 -11.22
N LEU A 57 5.77 -8.60 -11.24
CA LEU A 57 7.24 -8.56 -11.39
C LEU A 57 7.69 -7.91 -12.70
N LYS A 58 6.84 -7.88 -13.73
CA LYS A 58 7.12 -7.19 -15.00
C LYS A 58 7.31 -5.67 -14.85
N HIS A 59 6.91 -5.11 -13.71
CA HIS A 59 7.06 -3.68 -13.40
C HIS A 59 8.36 -3.36 -12.66
N ASN A 60 9.13 -4.38 -12.30
CA ASN A 60 10.42 -4.26 -11.63
C ASN A 60 11.54 -4.71 -12.58
N GLN A 61 12.58 -3.90 -12.71
CA GLN A 61 13.77 -4.21 -13.49
C GLN A 61 14.77 -5.05 -12.67
N ASP A 62 14.94 -4.71 -11.39
CA ASP A 62 15.83 -5.40 -10.47
C ASP A 62 15.03 -6.23 -9.46
N LEU A 63 14.85 -7.50 -9.80
CA LEU A 63 14.09 -8.44 -8.97
C LEU A 63 14.78 -8.81 -7.66
N SER A 64 16.08 -8.49 -7.49
CA SER A 64 16.77 -8.72 -6.21
C SER A 64 16.28 -7.79 -5.09
N ARG A 65 15.64 -6.67 -5.46
CA ARG A 65 14.99 -5.72 -4.54
C ARG A 65 13.54 -6.08 -4.22
N VAL A 66 13.03 -7.21 -4.69
CA VAL A 66 11.65 -7.64 -4.43
C VAL A 66 11.57 -8.43 -3.13
N ILE A 67 10.62 -8.05 -2.27
CA ILE A 67 10.07 -8.91 -1.22
C ILE A 67 8.73 -9.46 -1.71
N PHE A 68 8.67 -10.78 -1.88
CA PHE A 68 7.50 -11.45 -2.42
C PHE A 68 6.61 -11.96 -1.28
N LEU A 69 5.35 -11.55 -1.28
CA LEU A 69 4.36 -11.97 -0.28
C LEU A 69 3.56 -13.16 -0.81
N ALA A 70 3.93 -14.36 -0.36
CA ALA A 70 3.33 -15.61 -0.77
C ALA A 70 1.90 -15.76 -0.25
N GLN A 71 1.02 -16.27 -1.11
CA GLN A 71 -0.35 -16.66 -0.77
C GLN A 71 -0.75 -17.89 -1.59
N GLY A 72 -0.53 -19.08 -1.04
CA GLY A 72 -0.90 -20.34 -1.70
C GLY A 72 -0.01 -20.69 -2.89
N TRP A 73 1.30 -20.68 -2.69
CA TRP A 73 2.28 -21.04 -3.73
C TRP A 73 2.65 -22.52 -3.73
N ASN A 74 3.27 -22.99 -4.81
CA ASN A 74 3.83 -24.34 -4.92
C ASN A 74 5.35 -24.35 -5.17
N GLU A 75 5.97 -25.54 -5.16
CA GLU A 75 7.43 -25.69 -5.37
C GLU A 75 7.91 -25.14 -6.72
N GLU A 76 7.12 -25.21 -7.80
CA GLU A 76 7.48 -24.67 -9.11
C GLU A 76 7.50 -23.14 -9.10
N GLU A 77 6.52 -22.52 -8.43
CA GLU A 77 6.49 -21.07 -8.25
C GLU A 77 7.68 -20.57 -7.42
N ILE A 78 7.97 -21.24 -6.30
CA ILE A 78 9.14 -20.93 -5.45
C ILE A 78 10.43 -21.05 -6.28
N ARG A 79 10.58 -22.13 -7.06
CA ARG A 79 11.72 -22.34 -7.96
C ARG A 79 11.87 -21.16 -8.93
N SER A 80 10.81 -20.80 -9.64
CA SER A 80 10.83 -19.69 -10.61
C SER A 80 11.17 -18.35 -9.95
N LEU A 81 10.70 -18.08 -8.73
CA LEU A 81 11.01 -16.85 -8.00
C LEU A 81 12.50 -16.79 -7.61
N VAL A 82 13.04 -17.89 -7.08
CA VAL A 82 14.46 -18.00 -6.71
C VAL A 82 15.37 -17.89 -7.94
N GLU A 83 15.02 -18.54 -9.05
CA GLU A 83 15.78 -18.45 -10.32
C GLU A 83 15.83 -17.02 -10.87
N LYS A 84 14.78 -16.22 -10.60
CA LYS A 84 14.71 -14.78 -10.87
C LYS A 84 15.50 -13.92 -9.88
N ARG A 85 16.27 -14.54 -8.97
CA ARG A 85 17.06 -13.89 -7.90
C ARG A 85 16.23 -13.19 -6.84
N ILE A 86 14.95 -13.55 -6.70
CA ILE A 86 14.13 -13.10 -5.58
C ILE A 86 14.46 -14.00 -4.39
N ASN A 87 14.93 -13.40 -3.30
CA ASN A 87 15.32 -14.14 -2.10
C ASN A 87 14.65 -13.63 -0.82
N TRP A 88 13.82 -12.59 -0.88
CA TRP A 88 13.02 -12.12 0.26
C TRP A 88 11.59 -12.62 0.15
N PHE A 89 11.15 -13.38 1.15
CA PHE A 89 9.82 -13.96 1.16
C PHE A 89 9.08 -13.64 2.46
N VAL A 90 7.80 -13.28 2.32
CA VAL A 90 6.85 -13.27 3.43
C VAL A 90 5.90 -14.45 3.22
N VAL A 91 5.79 -15.34 4.20
CA VAL A 91 4.83 -16.46 4.17
C VAL A 91 3.60 -16.15 5.03
N ASP A 92 2.41 -16.35 4.47
CA ASP A 92 1.15 -15.95 5.10
C ASP A 92 0.64 -16.97 6.14
N ASN A 93 0.88 -18.26 5.90
CA ASN A 93 0.34 -19.35 6.71
C ASN A 93 1.33 -20.52 6.81
N GLU A 94 1.03 -21.49 7.68
CA GLU A 94 1.90 -22.65 7.92
C GLU A 94 2.04 -23.56 6.69
N SER A 95 0.99 -23.70 5.87
CA SER A 95 1.07 -24.52 4.66
C SER A 95 2.07 -23.94 3.66
N ASP A 96 2.04 -22.63 3.43
CA ASP A 96 3.01 -21.95 2.56
C ASP A 96 4.44 -22.05 3.11
N LEU A 97 4.60 -21.99 4.43
CA LEU A 97 5.88 -22.18 5.10
C LEU A 97 6.40 -23.61 4.92
N ASP A 98 5.57 -24.62 5.12
CA ASP A 98 5.96 -26.03 5.03
C ASP A 98 6.38 -26.42 3.59
N VAL A 99 5.69 -25.89 2.58
CA VAL A 99 6.09 -26.03 1.16
C VAL A 99 7.46 -25.39 0.92
N LEU A 100 7.69 -24.19 1.46
CA LEU A 100 8.98 -23.50 1.34
C LEU A 100 10.12 -24.27 2.03
N LEU A 101 9.90 -24.79 3.23
CA LEU A 101 10.90 -25.58 3.94
C LEU A 101 11.24 -26.88 3.20
N SER A 102 10.22 -27.58 2.69
CA SER A 102 10.40 -28.78 1.85
C SER A 102 11.22 -28.48 0.59
N PHE A 103 10.98 -27.31 -0.02
CA PHE A 103 11.79 -26.84 -1.15
C PHE A 103 13.24 -26.55 -0.73
N LEU A 104 13.46 -25.85 0.38
CA LEU A 104 14.80 -25.52 0.87
C LEU A 104 15.59 -26.77 1.26
N GLU A 105 14.97 -27.83 1.79
CA GLU A 105 15.68 -29.09 2.07
C GLU A 105 16.30 -29.71 0.81
N LYS A 106 15.58 -29.63 -0.32
CA LYS A 106 15.98 -30.25 -1.60
C LYS A 106 16.92 -29.39 -2.44
N ASN A 107 17.06 -28.10 -2.15
CA ASN A 107 17.79 -27.16 -3.00
C ASN A 107 18.79 -26.34 -2.17
N GLU A 108 20.01 -26.14 -2.69
CA GLU A 108 21.05 -25.31 -2.04
C GLU A 108 20.83 -23.83 -2.36
N VAL A 109 19.85 -23.23 -1.69
CA VAL A 109 19.45 -21.84 -1.84
C VAL A 109 19.39 -21.19 -0.46
N LYS A 110 19.84 -19.93 -0.37
CA LYS A 110 19.70 -19.10 0.82
C LYS A 110 18.68 -17.99 0.59
N ILE A 111 17.76 -17.81 1.54
CA ILE A 111 16.68 -16.81 1.46
C ILE A 111 16.60 -15.97 2.74
N ASN A 112 15.84 -14.89 2.69
CA ASN A 112 15.38 -14.10 3.83
C ASN A 112 13.88 -14.36 4.00
N LEU A 113 13.46 -14.67 5.22
CA LEU A 113 12.13 -15.17 5.51
C LEU A 113 11.45 -14.34 6.60
N LEU A 114 10.25 -13.85 6.32
CA LEU A 114 9.38 -13.24 7.30
C LEU A 114 8.11 -14.07 7.45
N LEU A 115 7.73 -14.34 8.69
CA LEU A 115 6.47 -15.01 9.01
C LEU A 115 5.38 -13.96 9.23
N ARG A 116 4.25 -14.05 8.52
CA ARG A 116 3.16 -13.10 8.72
C ARG A 116 2.41 -13.40 10.02
N LEU A 117 2.42 -12.46 10.95
CA LEU A 117 1.68 -12.49 12.20
C LEU A 117 0.26 -11.92 12.03
N LYS A 118 -0.71 -12.58 12.68
CA LYS A 118 -2.11 -12.16 12.78
C LYS A 118 -2.32 -11.23 13.98
N LEU A 119 -2.55 -9.96 13.69
CA LEU A 119 -2.61 -8.87 14.68
C LEU A 119 -3.96 -8.70 15.43
N LYS A 120 -4.80 -9.75 15.50
CA LYS A 120 -6.20 -9.65 15.97
C LYS A 120 -6.40 -10.00 17.45
N GLU A 121 -5.35 -10.31 18.19
CA GLU A 121 -5.48 -10.80 19.57
C GLU A 121 -6.06 -9.76 20.56
N LEU A 122 -6.18 -8.47 20.15
CA LEU A 122 -6.61 -7.38 21.04
C LEU A 122 -7.76 -6.48 20.51
N SER A 123 -8.32 -6.70 19.31
CA SER A 123 -9.37 -5.83 18.75
C SER A 123 -10.77 -6.48 18.76
N VAL A 124 -11.75 -5.82 19.40
CA VAL A 124 -13.14 -6.29 19.54
C VAL A 124 -13.95 -6.25 18.23
N ARG A 125 -13.48 -5.51 17.20
CA ARG A 125 -14.16 -5.41 15.90
C ARG A 125 -13.63 -6.44 14.93
N THR A 126 -14.50 -7.38 14.54
CA THR A 126 -14.21 -8.43 13.56
C THR A 126 -14.20 -7.89 12.14
N GLU A 127 -13.20 -7.09 11.78
CA GLU A 127 -12.97 -6.74 10.38
C GLU A 127 -12.53 -7.98 9.56
N ARG A 128 -12.72 -7.91 8.23
CA ARG A 128 -12.54 -8.99 7.23
C ARG A 128 -11.10 -9.55 7.11
N TYR A 129 -10.18 -9.14 7.98
CA TYR A 129 -8.75 -9.43 7.93
C TYR A 129 -8.33 -10.68 8.74
N PHE A 130 -9.28 -11.49 9.21
CA PHE A 130 -9.02 -12.60 10.13
C PHE A 130 -8.40 -13.84 9.50
N VAL A 131 -8.32 -13.91 8.17
CA VAL A 131 -7.79 -15.09 7.45
C VAL A 131 -6.28 -15.02 7.22
N PHE A 132 -5.69 -13.83 7.25
CA PHE A 132 -4.28 -13.64 6.94
C PHE A 132 -3.38 -13.78 8.16
N GLY A 133 -2.22 -14.42 7.97
CA GLY A 133 -1.21 -14.57 9.02
C GLY A 133 -1.45 -15.74 9.97
N MET A 134 -0.37 -16.13 10.62
CA MET A 134 -0.29 -17.11 11.69
C MET A 134 -0.58 -16.47 13.05
N THR A 135 -1.09 -17.27 14.01
CA THR A 135 -1.30 -16.81 15.39
C THR A 135 0.02 -16.57 16.10
N SER A 136 0.02 -15.81 17.21
CA SER A 136 1.23 -15.60 18.02
C SER A 136 1.85 -16.92 18.48
N ALA A 137 1.03 -17.88 18.93
CA ALA A 137 1.48 -19.20 19.34
C ALA A 137 2.26 -19.95 18.24
N VAL A 138 1.79 -19.87 16.99
CA VAL A 138 2.49 -20.46 15.84
C VAL A 138 3.79 -19.71 15.57
N ILE A 139 3.76 -18.37 15.54
CA ILE A 139 4.95 -17.54 15.32
C ILE A 139 6.03 -17.84 16.37
N ASN A 140 5.68 -17.82 17.66
CA ASN A 140 6.61 -18.09 18.75
C ASN A 140 7.23 -19.49 18.65
N LYS A 141 6.48 -20.49 18.18
CA LYS A 141 7.00 -21.83 17.92
C LYS A 141 7.94 -21.86 16.70
N ARG A 142 7.45 -21.43 15.53
CA ARG A 142 8.17 -21.58 14.25
C ARG A 142 9.46 -20.75 14.20
N VAL A 143 9.51 -19.58 14.83
CA VAL A 143 10.75 -18.78 14.91
C VAL A 143 11.87 -19.56 15.61
N LYS A 144 11.57 -20.23 16.74
CA LYS A 144 12.54 -21.03 17.49
C LYS A 144 13.08 -22.19 16.66
N GLU A 145 12.22 -22.84 15.86
CA GLU A 145 12.61 -23.92 14.94
C GLU A 145 13.51 -23.42 13.80
N LEU A 146 13.26 -22.20 13.31
CA LEU A 146 13.89 -21.68 12.09
C LEU A 146 15.18 -20.91 12.33
N ARG A 147 15.40 -20.34 13.53
CA ARG A 147 16.56 -19.46 13.81
C ARG A 147 17.90 -20.05 13.40
N ASN A 148 18.09 -21.37 13.59
CA ASN A 148 19.34 -22.06 13.32
C ASN A 148 19.40 -22.70 11.92
N ASN A 149 18.42 -22.45 11.06
CA ASN A 149 18.43 -22.96 9.69
C ASN A 149 19.44 -22.17 8.84
N SER A 150 20.49 -22.85 8.39
CA SER A 150 21.58 -22.24 7.61
C SER A 150 21.15 -21.66 6.25
N LYS A 151 19.99 -22.09 5.73
CA LYS A 151 19.39 -21.61 4.48
C LYS A 151 18.55 -20.33 4.68
N ILE A 152 18.37 -19.88 5.92
CA ILE A 152 17.71 -18.61 6.24
C ILE A 152 18.77 -17.58 6.67
N GLY A 153 18.92 -16.50 5.90
CA GLY A 153 19.87 -15.43 6.16
C GLY A 153 19.36 -14.38 7.14
N GLN A 154 18.13 -13.93 6.94
CA GLN A 154 17.39 -13.05 7.84
C GLN A 154 16.07 -13.71 8.18
N LEU A 155 15.75 -13.79 9.47
CA LEU A 155 14.48 -14.28 9.97
C LEU A 155 13.71 -13.14 10.63
N GLY A 156 12.45 -12.96 10.25
CA GLY A 156 11.66 -11.86 10.79
C GLY A 156 10.19 -12.17 10.92
N ILE A 157 9.47 -11.16 11.37
CA ILE A 157 8.01 -11.15 11.38
C ILE A 157 7.52 -10.07 10.44
N HIS A 158 6.40 -10.34 9.78
CA HIS A 158 5.65 -9.35 9.02
C HIS A 158 4.24 -9.23 9.59
N PHE A 159 3.65 -8.05 9.54
CA PHE A 159 2.21 -7.91 9.73
C PHE A 159 1.69 -6.70 8.97
N HIS A 160 0.40 -6.67 8.71
CA HIS A 160 -0.26 -5.51 8.14
C HIS A 160 -1.58 -5.30 8.86
N ARG A 161 -1.72 -4.16 9.55
CA ARG A 161 -2.92 -3.88 10.35
C ARG A 161 -4.13 -3.56 9.49
N LYS A 162 -4.03 -2.51 8.65
CA LYS A 162 -5.11 -2.05 7.77
C LYS A 162 -4.62 -0.99 6.78
N THR A 163 -5.39 -0.79 5.71
CA THR A 163 -5.25 0.38 4.82
C THR A 163 -5.78 1.64 5.51
N GLN A 164 -5.20 2.81 5.18
CA GLN A 164 -5.63 4.12 5.69
C GLN A 164 -5.76 4.17 7.23
N ASN A 165 -4.73 3.68 7.94
CA ASN A 165 -4.74 3.57 9.40
C ASN A 165 -4.53 4.92 10.09
N MET A 166 -5.60 5.48 10.66
CA MET A 166 -5.55 6.78 11.32
C MET A 166 -5.21 6.74 12.82
N ALA A 167 -5.17 5.56 13.48
CA ALA A 167 -5.17 5.51 14.95
C ALA A 167 -4.44 4.32 15.61
N GLU A 168 -4.39 3.16 14.97
CA GLU A 168 -3.91 1.92 15.61
C GLU A 168 -2.42 1.73 15.38
N TRP A 169 -1.61 2.56 16.04
CA TRP A 169 -0.15 2.60 15.88
C TRP A 169 0.63 2.31 17.17
N LYS A 170 -0.03 1.79 18.22
CA LYS A 170 0.64 1.34 19.46
C LYS A 170 1.32 -0.03 19.29
N LEU A 171 2.03 -0.20 18.17
CA LEU A 171 2.57 -1.49 17.73
C LEU A 171 3.62 -2.06 18.68
N GLN A 172 4.43 -1.20 19.32
CA GLN A 172 5.40 -1.62 20.33
C GLN A 172 4.73 -2.40 21.46
N TYR A 173 3.67 -1.83 22.06
CA TYR A 173 2.93 -2.46 23.15
C TYR A 173 2.29 -3.78 22.73
N GLU A 174 1.82 -3.86 21.48
CA GLU A 174 1.18 -5.08 20.99
C GLU A 174 2.20 -6.18 20.74
N LEU A 175 3.32 -5.86 20.09
CA LEU A 175 4.39 -6.82 19.85
C LEU A 175 4.95 -7.38 21.15
N SER A 176 5.15 -6.54 22.17
CA SER A 176 5.63 -6.98 23.49
C SER A 176 4.65 -7.89 24.24
N ASN A 177 3.35 -7.86 23.89
CA ASN A 177 2.34 -8.71 24.53
C ASN A 177 2.11 -10.04 23.81
N ILE A 178 2.37 -10.09 22.51
CA ILE A 178 2.06 -11.27 21.69
C ILE A 178 3.30 -12.12 21.38
N LEU A 179 4.49 -11.53 21.37
CA LEU A 179 5.73 -12.28 21.15
C LEU A 179 6.44 -12.52 22.48
N ASP A 180 6.94 -13.74 22.63
CA ASP A 180 7.79 -14.08 23.77
C ASP A 180 9.11 -13.29 23.67
N GLU A 181 9.70 -12.93 24.82
CA GLU A 181 10.94 -12.14 24.85
C GLU A 181 12.10 -12.86 24.14
N ASP A 182 12.21 -14.18 24.30
CA ASP A 182 13.24 -15.00 23.63
C ASP A 182 13.02 -15.06 22.11
N VAL A 183 11.77 -14.98 21.65
CA VAL A 183 11.42 -14.92 20.23
C VAL A 183 11.82 -13.58 19.62
N LEU A 184 11.61 -12.48 20.35
CA LEU A 184 12.07 -11.15 19.92
C LEU A 184 13.59 -11.12 19.75
N GLU A 185 14.35 -11.78 20.62
CA GLU A 185 15.81 -11.88 20.50
C GLU A 185 16.29 -12.80 19.35
N MET A 186 15.39 -13.62 18.79
CA MET A 186 15.70 -14.54 17.69
C MET A 186 15.35 -14.00 16.29
N ILE A 187 14.74 -12.82 16.18
CA ILE A 187 14.42 -12.22 14.88
C ILE A 187 15.37 -11.06 14.55
N ASP A 188 15.69 -10.91 13.27
CA ASP A 188 16.55 -9.84 12.77
C ASP A 188 15.74 -8.64 12.27
N LEU A 189 14.46 -8.86 11.91
CA LEU A 189 13.63 -7.86 11.24
C LEU A 189 12.16 -7.92 11.67
N VAL A 190 11.56 -6.74 11.85
CA VAL A 190 10.09 -6.56 11.88
C VAL A 190 9.67 -5.73 10.68
N ASN A 191 8.79 -6.28 9.85
CA ASN A 191 8.10 -5.55 8.79
C ASN A 191 6.65 -5.25 9.22
N ILE A 192 6.33 -3.99 9.46
CA ILE A 192 4.99 -3.58 9.93
C ILE A 192 3.98 -3.36 8.80
N GLY A 193 4.37 -3.70 7.57
CA GLY A 193 3.54 -3.58 6.38
C GLY A 193 3.21 -2.14 6.05
N GLY A 194 2.16 -1.96 5.24
CA GLY A 194 1.65 -0.65 4.86
C GLY A 194 0.64 -0.07 5.85
N GLY A 195 -0.20 0.85 5.35
CA GLY A 195 -1.31 1.41 6.12
C GLY A 195 -1.14 2.85 6.54
N LEU A 196 0.05 3.45 6.32
CA LEU A 196 0.24 4.89 6.46
C LEU A 196 -0.82 5.66 5.66
N PRO A 197 -1.59 6.55 6.29
CA PRO A 197 -2.73 7.19 5.65
C PRO A 197 -2.31 8.34 4.75
N SER A 198 -3.08 8.61 3.70
CA SER A 198 -2.96 9.84 2.91
C SER A 198 -4.11 10.81 3.21
N GLU A 199 -4.00 12.02 2.66
CA GLU A 199 -5.02 13.04 2.79
C GLU A 199 -6.14 12.83 1.77
N TYR A 200 -7.37 12.91 2.25
CA TYR A 200 -8.61 12.86 1.47
C TYR A 200 -9.65 13.74 2.17
N ALA A 201 -10.69 14.13 1.45
CA ALA A 201 -11.73 15.03 1.96
C ALA A 201 -12.47 14.50 3.20
N ASN A 202 -12.47 13.18 3.41
CA ASN A 202 -13.08 12.51 4.55
C ASN A 202 -12.08 12.01 5.60
N THR A 203 -10.85 12.53 5.61
CA THR A 203 -9.79 12.08 6.54
C THR A 203 -9.20 13.24 7.33
N ASN A 204 -8.77 12.98 8.56
CA ASN A 204 -8.15 13.97 9.43
C ASN A 204 -6.61 13.85 9.42
N VAL A 205 -5.94 14.65 8.59
CA VAL A 205 -4.47 14.62 8.46
C VAL A 205 -3.69 15.06 9.70
N LYS A 206 -4.35 15.72 10.67
CA LYS A 206 -3.69 16.22 11.89
C LYS A 206 -3.09 15.11 12.75
N VAL A 207 -3.47 13.85 12.51
CA VAL A 207 -2.94 12.68 13.23
C VAL A 207 -1.57 12.21 12.72
N LEU A 208 -1.16 12.58 11.51
CA LEU A 208 0.07 12.08 10.87
C LEU A 208 1.33 12.27 11.71
N PRO A 209 1.58 13.45 12.34
CA PRO A 209 2.75 13.63 13.21
C PRO A 209 2.77 12.64 14.39
N GLY A 210 1.61 12.38 14.99
CA GLY A 210 1.49 11.40 16.07
C GLY A 210 1.78 9.97 15.61
N ILE A 211 1.35 9.61 14.40
CA ILE A 211 1.65 8.31 13.78
C ILE A 211 3.16 8.17 13.56
N PHE A 212 3.82 9.18 13.00
CA PHE A 212 5.27 9.14 12.74
C PHE A 212 6.08 9.05 14.04
N ASN A 213 5.66 9.74 15.10
CA ASN A 213 6.27 9.60 16.42
C ASN A 213 6.15 8.16 16.94
N LYS A 214 4.98 7.53 16.80
CA LYS A 214 4.78 6.13 17.24
C LYS A 214 5.63 5.12 16.46
N ILE A 215 5.80 5.33 15.16
CA ILE A 215 6.69 4.48 14.34
C ILE A 215 8.15 4.72 14.73
N THR A 216 8.53 5.96 15.03
CA THR A 216 9.89 6.29 15.49
C THR A 216 10.19 5.66 16.86
N GLU A 217 9.26 5.71 17.80
CA GLU A 217 9.35 5.02 19.09
C GLU A 217 9.51 3.50 18.90
N LEU A 218 8.72 2.90 18.00
CA LEU A 218 8.84 1.48 17.65
C LEU A 218 10.23 1.16 17.09
N LYS A 219 10.72 1.96 16.13
CA LYS A 219 12.05 1.80 15.52
C LYS A 219 13.13 1.81 16.60
N GLN A 220 13.09 2.78 17.52
CA GLN A 220 14.06 2.90 18.60
C GLN A 220 14.04 1.68 19.52
N TRP A 221 12.85 1.20 19.91
CA TRP A 221 12.70 0.01 20.74
C TRP A 221 13.23 -1.27 20.06
N LEU A 222 12.95 -1.45 18.76
CA LEU A 222 13.48 -2.59 17.98
C LEU A 222 15.00 -2.52 17.85
N ASN A 223 15.56 -1.35 17.53
CA ASN A 223 16.99 -1.17 17.36
C ASN A 223 17.78 -1.40 18.67
N GLN A 224 17.19 -1.11 19.83
CA GLN A 224 17.79 -1.46 21.14
C GLN A 224 17.96 -2.97 21.34
N LYS A 225 17.18 -3.79 20.62
CA LYS A 225 17.23 -5.25 20.61
C LYS A 225 18.02 -5.80 19.42
N GLY A 226 18.62 -4.94 18.59
CA GLY A 226 19.32 -5.35 17.37
C GLY A 226 18.38 -5.74 16.21
N ILE A 227 17.09 -5.44 16.32
CA ILE A 227 16.07 -5.81 15.32
C ILE A 227 15.83 -4.61 14.40
N GLN A 228 15.88 -4.81 13.09
CA GLN A 228 15.64 -3.74 12.12
C GLN A 228 14.13 -3.53 11.89
N LEU A 229 13.73 -2.31 11.51
CA LEU A 229 12.36 -1.99 11.12
C LEU A 229 12.23 -1.83 9.60
N MET A 230 11.28 -2.54 9.00
CA MET A 230 10.81 -2.33 7.63
C MET A 230 9.36 -1.83 7.61
N ILE A 231 9.06 -0.94 6.67
CA ILE A 231 7.71 -0.44 6.39
C ILE A 231 7.35 -0.62 4.91
N GLU A 232 6.06 -0.81 4.62
CA GLU A 232 5.56 -0.99 3.23
C GLU A 232 4.61 0.12 2.74
N PRO A 233 5.04 1.39 2.71
CA PRO A 233 4.18 2.48 2.27
C PRO A 233 3.83 2.32 0.79
N GLY A 234 2.54 2.29 0.50
CA GLY A 234 2.01 2.41 -0.85
C GLY A 234 1.30 3.75 -1.01
N ARG A 235 0.06 3.79 -0.51
CA ARG A 235 -0.86 4.93 -0.57
C ARG A 235 -0.24 6.25 -0.11
N PHE A 236 0.50 6.24 1.00
CA PHE A 236 1.14 7.45 1.54
C PHE A 236 2.04 8.15 0.52
N ILE A 237 2.84 7.37 -0.24
CA ILE A 237 3.72 7.89 -1.28
C ILE A 237 2.90 8.26 -2.52
N ALA A 238 2.16 7.30 -3.05
CA ALA A 238 1.58 7.42 -4.39
C ALA A 238 0.40 8.40 -4.45
N ALA A 239 -0.50 8.40 -3.46
CA ALA A 239 -1.73 9.17 -3.53
C ALA A 239 -1.45 10.64 -3.79
N SER A 240 -0.68 11.29 -2.92
CA SER A 240 -0.40 12.73 -3.00
C SER A 240 0.43 13.17 -4.20
N ALA A 241 1.08 12.23 -4.88
CA ALA A 241 1.85 12.50 -6.10
C ALA A 241 0.96 12.54 -7.34
N GLY A 242 -0.23 11.94 -7.30
CA GLY A 242 -1.13 11.85 -8.44
C GLY A 242 -2.25 12.89 -8.45
N LYS A 243 -2.49 13.44 -9.63
CA LYS A 243 -3.71 14.17 -9.98
C LYS A 243 -4.45 13.42 -11.07
N LEU A 244 -5.78 13.42 -11.01
CA LEU A 244 -6.64 13.01 -12.10
C LEU A 244 -7.22 14.28 -12.73
N VAL A 245 -6.80 14.58 -13.95
CA VAL A 245 -7.31 15.70 -14.73
C VAL A 245 -8.51 15.20 -15.52
N THR A 246 -9.66 15.86 -15.34
CA THR A 246 -10.90 15.54 -16.05
C THR A 246 -11.50 16.79 -16.68
N LYS A 247 -12.53 16.60 -17.50
CA LYS A 247 -13.31 17.65 -18.12
C LYS A 247 -14.79 17.48 -17.78
N ILE A 248 -15.46 18.59 -17.48
CA ILE A 248 -16.91 18.59 -17.29
C ILE A 248 -17.58 18.41 -18.67
N ILE A 249 -18.34 17.33 -18.83
CA ILE A 249 -19.05 17.03 -20.09
C ILE A 249 -20.53 17.38 -20.04
N ALA A 250 -21.12 17.45 -18.84
CA ALA A 250 -22.50 17.86 -18.66
C ALA A 250 -22.71 18.43 -17.27
N ILE A 251 -23.64 19.38 -17.18
CA ILE A 251 -24.17 19.88 -15.92
C ILE A 251 -25.69 19.82 -16.02
N HIS A 252 -26.32 19.09 -15.11
CA HIS A 252 -27.77 19.02 -15.00
C HIS A 252 -28.17 19.26 -13.54
N GLU A 253 -28.93 20.32 -13.31
CA GLU A 253 -29.19 20.83 -11.97
C GLU A 253 -27.87 21.13 -11.22
N ASN A 254 -27.64 20.46 -10.09
CA ASN A 254 -26.39 20.55 -9.32
C ASN A 254 -25.54 19.27 -9.47
N ASN A 255 -25.73 18.51 -10.56
CA ASN A 255 -24.94 17.33 -10.87
C ASN A 255 -23.96 17.63 -12.01
N ILE A 256 -22.68 17.46 -11.74
CA ILE A 256 -21.58 17.57 -12.70
C ILE A 256 -21.21 16.15 -13.15
N ILE A 257 -21.15 15.95 -14.46
CA ILE A 257 -20.64 14.73 -15.07
C ILE A 257 -19.25 15.04 -15.64
N VAL A 258 -18.24 14.31 -15.18
CA VAL A 258 -16.87 14.39 -15.72
C VAL A 258 -16.63 13.27 -16.74
N ASN A 259 -15.70 13.45 -17.67
CA ASN A 259 -15.32 12.43 -18.67
C ASN A 259 -14.50 11.24 -18.10
N ALA A 260 -14.65 10.91 -16.82
CA ALA A 260 -13.97 9.80 -16.15
C ALA A 260 -14.99 8.94 -15.40
N SER A 261 -14.57 7.77 -14.91
CA SER A 261 -15.37 6.94 -14.01
C SER A 261 -14.55 6.50 -12.81
N VAL A 262 -15.19 6.26 -11.66
CA VAL A 262 -14.49 5.65 -10.52
C VAL A 262 -13.95 4.26 -10.89
N TYR A 263 -14.56 3.56 -11.85
CA TYR A 263 -14.17 2.21 -12.27
C TYR A 263 -12.90 2.14 -13.13
N ASN A 264 -12.48 3.25 -13.73
CA ASN A 264 -11.21 3.35 -14.45
C ASN A 264 -10.23 4.38 -13.87
N ALA A 265 -10.66 5.15 -12.87
CA ALA A 265 -9.85 6.21 -12.30
C ALA A 265 -9.68 6.16 -10.77
N ASN A 266 -10.61 5.56 -10.03
CA ASN A 266 -10.59 5.62 -8.56
C ASN A 266 -11.41 4.50 -7.91
N MET A 267 -11.06 3.24 -8.18
CA MET A 267 -11.80 2.08 -7.67
C MET A 267 -11.84 2.06 -6.13
N ASP A 268 -10.87 2.72 -5.50
CA ASP A 268 -10.76 2.86 -4.05
C ASP A 268 -11.89 3.72 -3.43
N ALA A 269 -12.59 4.56 -4.21
CA ALA A 269 -13.83 5.20 -3.77
C ALA A 269 -14.96 4.20 -3.51
N VAL A 270 -14.89 3.00 -4.09
CA VAL A 270 -15.86 1.92 -3.87
C VAL A 270 -15.39 0.98 -2.76
N ILE A 271 -14.10 0.63 -2.76
CA ILE A 271 -13.53 -0.39 -1.85
C ILE A 271 -13.24 0.17 -0.44
N VAL A 272 -12.61 1.35 -0.34
CA VAL A 272 -12.16 1.99 0.93
C VAL A 272 -12.94 3.29 1.24
N PRO A 273 -14.02 3.56 0.52
CA PRO A 273 -14.66 4.88 0.35
C PRO A 273 -13.81 6.14 0.57
N VAL A 274 -12.60 6.23 0.00
CA VAL A 274 -11.82 7.48 0.04
C VAL A 274 -12.44 8.54 -0.88
N LYS A 275 -12.43 9.80 -0.43
CA LYS A 275 -12.96 10.94 -1.21
C LYS A 275 -11.82 11.83 -1.66
N LEU A 276 -11.51 11.80 -2.95
CA LEU A 276 -10.47 12.67 -3.52
C LEU A 276 -10.77 14.14 -3.22
N LEU A 277 -9.71 14.92 -2.99
CA LEU A 277 -9.81 16.37 -2.91
C LEU A 277 -10.06 16.93 -4.31
N VAL A 278 -10.71 18.08 -4.42
CA VAL A 278 -10.88 18.79 -5.69
C VAL A 278 -10.04 20.07 -5.64
N GLU A 279 -9.21 20.28 -6.66
CA GLU A 279 -8.40 21.49 -6.79
C GLU A 279 -9.31 22.71 -6.93
N GLY A 280 -9.09 23.74 -6.11
CA GLY A 280 -9.94 24.93 -6.10
C GLY A 280 -11.31 24.74 -5.46
N GLU A 281 -11.55 23.65 -4.71
CA GLU A 281 -12.77 23.50 -3.90
C GLU A 281 -12.90 24.64 -2.89
N LEU A 282 -14.04 25.34 -2.93
CA LEU A 282 -14.33 26.49 -2.08
C LEU A 282 -14.91 26.08 -0.73
N THR A 283 -15.04 27.05 0.19
CA THR A 283 -15.85 26.86 1.39
C THR A 283 -17.35 26.85 1.05
N LYS A 284 -18.17 26.43 2.02
CA LYS A 284 -19.63 26.39 1.86
C LYS A 284 -20.23 27.78 1.64
N GLU A 285 -19.60 28.80 2.20
CA GLU A 285 -20.02 30.19 2.17
C GLU A 285 -19.67 30.87 0.85
N GLU A 286 -18.64 30.38 0.16
CA GLU A 286 -18.08 30.98 -1.06
C GLU A 286 -18.56 30.28 -2.35
N GLY A 287 -19.02 29.03 -2.28
CA GLY A 287 -19.38 28.24 -3.45
C GLY A 287 -20.77 27.61 -3.41
N LYS A 288 -21.25 27.18 -4.57
CA LYS A 288 -22.47 26.38 -4.69
C LYS A 288 -22.13 24.90 -4.62
N SER A 289 -22.93 24.11 -3.91
CA SER A 289 -22.73 22.66 -3.78
C SER A 289 -23.11 21.92 -5.06
N PHE A 290 -22.22 21.06 -5.53
CA PHE A 290 -22.43 20.11 -6.62
C PHE A 290 -22.15 18.67 -6.18
N VAL A 291 -22.86 17.73 -6.81
CA VAL A 291 -22.51 16.31 -6.84
C VAL A 291 -21.66 16.08 -8.08
N ILE A 292 -20.52 15.41 -7.94
CA ILE A 292 -19.65 15.04 -9.07
C ILE A 292 -19.73 13.54 -9.29
N LYS A 293 -20.14 13.16 -10.50
CA LYS A 293 -20.30 11.77 -10.93
C LYS A 293 -19.53 11.45 -12.20
N GLY A 294 -19.27 10.17 -12.43
CA GLY A 294 -18.63 9.69 -13.65
C GLY A 294 -19.59 9.48 -14.82
N VAL A 295 -19.01 9.00 -15.92
CA VAL A 295 -19.71 8.80 -17.21
C VAL A 295 -20.64 7.60 -17.26
N THR A 296 -20.53 6.65 -16.33
CA THR A 296 -21.34 5.43 -16.40
C THR A 296 -22.72 5.62 -15.75
N PRO A 297 -23.73 4.80 -16.11
CA PRO A 297 -25.04 4.83 -15.46
C PRO A 297 -25.05 4.08 -14.11
N CYS A 298 -23.89 3.63 -13.61
CA CYS A 298 -23.83 2.89 -12.35
C CYS A 298 -24.07 3.81 -11.15
N SER A 299 -24.88 3.36 -10.19
CA SER A 299 -25.23 4.13 -8.99
C SER A 299 -24.04 4.49 -8.11
N MET A 300 -22.96 3.71 -8.18
CA MET A 300 -21.72 3.93 -7.42
C MET A 300 -20.68 4.76 -8.17
N ASP A 301 -20.94 5.19 -9.40
CA ASP A 301 -20.01 6.02 -10.19
C ASP A 301 -20.05 7.49 -9.74
N LEU A 302 -19.67 7.70 -8.47
CA LEU A 302 -19.77 8.95 -7.75
C LEU A 302 -18.40 9.28 -7.14
N PHE A 303 -17.81 10.39 -7.57
CA PHE A 303 -16.55 10.87 -7.01
C PHE A 303 -16.78 11.60 -5.69
N ARG A 304 -17.75 12.51 -5.64
CA ARG A 304 -18.04 13.35 -4.46
C ARG A 304 -19.51 13.76 -4.44
N TYR A 305 -20.16 13.63 -3.28
CA TYR A 305 -21.55 14.07 -3.08
C TYR A 305 -21.72 15.57 -2.80
N ARG A 306 -20.63 16.24 -2.45
CA ARG A 306 -20.64 17.65 -2.05
C ARG A 306 -19.27 18.23 -2.31
N VAL A 307 -19.20 19.08 -3.34
CA VAL A 307 -18.06 19.91 -3.71
C VAL A 307 -18.57 21.31 -3.96
N TYR A 308 -17.94 22.31 -3.36
CA TYR A 308 -18.34 23.70 -3.53
C TYR A 308 -17.50 24.35 -4.62
N LEU A 309 -18.17 24.83 -5.66
CA LEU A 309 -17.55 25.44 -6.84
C LEU A 309 -18.27 26.75 -7.17
N ASP A 310 -17.57 27.69 -7.80
CA ASP A 310 -18.16 28.91 -8.35
C ASP A 310 -18.37 28.76 -9.86
N ASN A 311 -19.62 28.87 -10.28
CA ASN A 311 -20.09 28.88 -11.68
C ASN A 311 -19.36 27.92 -12.65
N PRO A 312 -19.28 26.60 -12.36
CA PRO A 312 -18.63 25.65 -13.25
C PRO A 312 -19.36 25.53 -14.59
N LYS A 313 -18.63 25.36 -15.69
CA LYS A 313 -19.18 25.26 -17.05
C LYS A 313 -18.81 23.94 -17.71
N VAL A 314 -19.65 23.50 -18.64
CA VAL A 314 -19.32 22.41 -19.55
C VAL A 314 -18.08 22.81 -20.35
N GLY A 315 -17.08 21.93 -20.36
CA GLY A 315 -15.79 22.17 -20.97
C GLY A 315 -14.69 22.61 -19.99
N ASP A 316 -15.03 23.00 -18.77
CA ASP A 316 -14.02 23.33 -17.75
C ASP A 316 -13.27 22.07 -17.30
N GLN A 317 -12.00 22.25 -16.92
CA GLN A 317 -11.24 21.20 -16.26
C GLN A 317 -11.68 21.06 -14.80
N LEU A 318 -11.80 19.83 -14.33
CA LEU A 318 -12.01 19.50 -12.94
C LEU A 318 -10.91 18.52 -12.51
N VAL A 319 -10.07 18.96 -11.58
CA VAL A 319 -8.86 18.22 -11.18
C VAL A 319 -9.07 17.63 -9.79
N PHE A 320 -8.95 16.31 -9.70
CA PHE A 320 -8.93 15.61 -8.42
C PHE A 320 -7.49 15.46 -7.95
N LEU A 321 -7.23 15.85 -6.70
CA LEU A 321 -5.94 15.70 -6.04
C LEU A 321 -5.91 14.39 -5.23
N ASN A 322 -4.69 13.96 -4.92
CA ASN A 322 -4.39 12.75 -4.16
C ASN A 322 -4.88 11.45 -4.84
N ALA A 323 -4.90 11.46 -6.17
CA ALA A 323 -5.46 10.42 -7.04
C ALA A 323 -4.42 9.39 -7.51
N GLY A 324 -3.20 9.38 -6.96
CA GLY A 324 -2.13 8.52 -7.44
C GLY A 324 -2.10 7.09 -6.88
N ALA A 325 -3.00 6.72 -5.97
CA ALA A 325 -3.01 5.39 -5.36
C ALA A 325 -4.24 4.58 -5.78
N TYR A 326 -4.02 3.31 -6.18
CA TYR A 326 -5.08 2.36 -6.56
C TYR A 326 -5.98 2.88 -7.69
N ASN A 327 -5.39 3.62 -8.62
CA ASN A 327 -6.02 4.16 -9.82
C ASN A 327 -6.15 3.10 -10.93
N PHE A 328 -6.58 1.90 -10.54
CA PHE A 328 -6.69 0.76 -11.45
C PHE A 328 -7.76 0.99 -12.50
N THR A 329 -7.47 0.52 -13.71
CA THR A 329 -8.48 0.33 -14.75
C THR A 329 -9.11 -1.05 -14.61
N THR A 330 -10.43 -1.11 -14.75
CA THR A 330 -11.18 -2.36 -14.86
C THR A 330 -11.75 -2.47 -16.27
N ASN A 331 -12.08 -3.68 -16.73
CA ASN A 331 -12.85 -3.88 -17.96
C ASN A 331 -14.36 -3.57 -17.78
N PHE A 332 -14.72 -2.86 -16.71
CA PHE A 332 -16.11 -2.51 -16.45
C PHE A 332 -16.60 -1.51 -17.50
N CYS A 333 -17.70 -1.84 -18.18
CA CYS A 333 -18.25 -1.03 -19.29
C CYS A 333 -17.25 -0.74 -20.41
N ASP A 334 -16.24 -1.58 -20.62
CA ASP A 334 -15.16 -1.39 -21.61
C ASP A 334 -14.52 0.01 -21.54
N LEU A 335 -14.44 0.57 -20.32
CA LEU A 335 -13.79 1.86 -20.09
C LEU A 335 -12.31 1.79 -20.46
N GLU A 336 -11.84 2.78 -21.20
CA GLU A 336 -10.44 2.88 -21.59
C GLU A 336 -9.53 3.10 -20.38
N GLU A 337 -8.31 2.56 -20.48
CA GLU A 337 -7.22 2.87 -19.55
C GLU A 337 -6.82 4.34 -19.72
N ILE A 338 -6.77 5.06 -18.60
CA ILE A 338 -6.42 6.47 -18.59
C ILE A 338 -4.90 6.61 -18.68
N GLU A 339 -4.43 7.38 -19.68
CA GLU A 339 -3.01 7.66 -19.84
C GLU A 339 -2.43 8.33 -18.59
N THR A 340 -1.22 7.91 -18.21
CA THR A 340 -0.47 8.49 -17.10
C THR A 340 0.78 9.18 -17.61
N GLU A 341 0.89 10.48 -17.32
CA GLU A 341 2.05 11.31 -17.61
C GLU A 341 2.85 11.53 -16.33
N VAL A 342 4.17 11.32 -16.38
CA VAL A 342 5.08 11.68 -15.29
C VAL A 342 5.53 13.11 -15.51
N VAL A 343 5.34 13.95 -14.49
CA VAL A 343 5.78 15.34 -14.46
C VAL A 343 6.83 15.51 -13.36
N GLU A 344 7.69 16.52 -13.48
CA GLU A 344 8.76 16.76 -12.50
C GLU A 344 8.23 17.25 -11.15
#